data_AF-A0AAI9F227-F1
#
_entry.id   AF-A0AAI9F227-F1
#
_cell.length_a   1.000
_cell.length_b   1.000
_cell.length_c   1.000
_cell.angle_alpha   90.00
_cell.angle_beta   90.00
_cell.angle_gamma   90.00
#
_symmetry.space_group_name_H-M   'P 1'
#
loop_
_entity.id
_entity.type
_entity.pdbx_description
1 polymer ?
#
loop_
_entity_poly.entity_id
_entity_poly.type
_entity_poly.pdbx_seq_one_letter_code
_entity_poly.pdbx_strand_id
1 'polypeptide(L)'
;MRYFELKIDVELKHRIYHKSSLEVISKFLASYFMSKGDTSHLENKFKYVFSNFNNPKNGYYEGKTNFIFRSFDKKYIDLLVSSIMWEDKFLRVEGIKFREVKFREYKNFITLNPVFVTLKNNRFWTYKESGDILLFIDRLTNNLIKKYNFITGENVTKADFIGYLKFKNKKPFKVRYKDKDFFGNKIIASIKDNEIAKKLSFVAFGYGLGEKNALIGGGFLKEIKSVDFGDEDD
;
A
#
# COMPACT_ATOMS: atom_id res chain seq x y z
N MET A 1 17.21 2.96 9.71
CA MET A 1 15.78 2.56 9.51
C MET A 1 15.69 1.10 9.08
N ARG A 2 14.62 0.41 9.46
CA ARG A 2 14.23 -0.92 8.97
C ARG A 2 12.71 -1.02 8.97
N TYR A 3 12.14 -1.84 8.09
CA TYR A 3 10.74 -2.26 8.19
C TYR A 3 10.68 -3.79 8.14
N PHE A 4 9.54 -4.33 8.53
CA PHE A 4 9.29 -5.75 8.59
C PHE A 4 8.27 -6.13 7.53
N GLU A 5 8.42 -7.34 6.98
CA GLU A 5 7.58 -7.88 5.93
C GLU A 5 7.13 -9.29 6.30
N LEU A 6 5.84 -9.56 6.13
CA LEU A 6 5.27 -10.90 6.14
C LEU A 6 4.77 -11.22 4.75
N LYS A 7 5.16 -12.38 4.23
CA LYS A 7 4.40 -13.05 3.17
C LYS A 7 3.45 -14.03 3.84
N ILE A 8 2.16 -13.83 3.63
CA ILE A 8 1.10 -14.64 4.23
C ILE A 8 0.49 -15.48 3.10
N ASP A 9 0.79 -16.78 3.14
CA ASP A 9 0.24 -17.78 2.22
C ASP A 9 -1.13 -18.22 2.74
N VAL A 10 -2.14 -18.24 1.85
CA VAL A 10 -3.55 -18.48 2.21
C VAL A 10 -4.23 -19.40 1.22
N GLU A 11 -5.20 -20.18 1.70
CA GLU A 11 -6.17 -20.92 0.89
C GLU A 11 -7.48 -20.11 0.85
N LEU A 12 -7.98 -19.81 -0.36
CA LEU A 12 -9.26 -19.13 -0.52
C LEU A 12 -10.41 -20.15 -0.50
N LYS A 13 -11.36 -19.97 0.42
CA LYS A 13 -12.53 -20.86 0.56
C LYS A 13 -13.51 -20.75 -0.61
N HIS A 14 -13.51 -19.61 -1.29
CA HIS A 14 -14.33 -19.33 -2.46
C HIS A 14 -13.56 -18.46 -3.45
N ARG A 15 -14.01 -18.44 -4.71
CA ARG A 15 -13.47 -17.57 -5.74
C ARG A 15 -13.75 -16.09 -5.41
N ILE A 16 -12.71 -15.26 -5.42
CA ILE A 16 -12.81 -13.83 -5.08
C ILE A 16 -12.61 -12.96 -6.32
N TYR A 17 -13.57 -12.09 -6.62
CA TYR A 17 -13.41 -11.12 -7.72
C TYR A 17 -12.32 -10.09 -7.39
N HIS A 18 -11.44 -9.81 -8.35
CA HIS A 18 -10.24 -8.98 -8.11
C HIS A 18 -10.53 -7.55 -7.63
N LYS A 19 -11.73 -7.00 -7.89
CA LYS A 19 -12.12 -5.67 -7.40
C LYS A 19 -12.54 -5.66 -5.94
N SER A 20 -12.90 -6.82 -5.38
CA SER A 20 -13.35 -6.98 -3.99
C SER A 20 -12.26 -7.55 -3.09
N SER A 21 -11.15 -8.04 -3.66
CA SER A 21 -10.13 -8.77 -2.91
C SER A 21 -9.41 -7.93 -1.84
N LEU A 22 -9.17 -6.64 -2.10
CA LEU A 22 -8.60 -5.75 -1.09
C LEU A 22 -9.52 -5.61 0.13
N GLU A 23 -10.83 -5.51 -0.08
CA GLU A 23 -11.80 -5.48 1.01
C GLU A 23 -11.83 -6.79 1.79
N VAL A 24 -11.70 -7.94 1.10
CA VAL A 24 -11.59 -9.24 1.77
C VAL A 24 -10.37 -9.27 2.68
N ILE A 25 -9.19 -8.89 2.18
CA ILE A 25 -7.95 -8.86 2.99
C ILE A 25 -8.10 -7.88 4.16
N SER A 26 -8.66 -6.69 3.93
CA SER A 26 -8.92 -5.71 5.00
C SER A 26 -9.79 -6.27 6.12
N LYS A 27 -10.90 -6.94 5.76
CA LYS A 27 -11.84 -7.50 6.73
C LYS A 27 -11.22 -8.65 7.51
N PHE A 28 -10.45 -9.50 6.82
CA PHE A 28 -9.66 -10.54 7.46
C PHE A 28 -8.70 -9.97 8.50
N LEU A 29 -7.84 -9.01 8.12
CA LEU A 29 -6.88 -8.38 9.03
C LEU A 29 -7.59 -7.69 10.20
N ALA A 30 -8.67 -6.96 9.95
CA ALA A 30 -9.43 -6.28 10.99
C ALA A 30 -10.05 -7.26 12.00
N SER A 31 -10.65 -8.36 11.52
CA SER A 31 -11.23 -9.40 12.37
C SER A 31 -10.17 -10.07 13.24
N TYR A 32 -9.00 -10.37 12.67
CA TYR A 32 -7.89 -10.97 13.39
C TYR A 32 -7.29 -10.03 14.44
N PHE A 33 -7.03 -8.77 14.10
CA PHE A 33 -6.52 -7.81 15.07
C PHE A 33 -7.50 -7.56 16.21
N MET A 34 -8.80 -7.52 15.91
CA MET A 34 -9.85 -7.40 16.93
C MET A 34 -9.91 -8.65 17.84
N SER A 35 -9.75 -9.86 17.29
CA SER A 35 -9.72 -11.09 18.11
C SER A 35 -8.49 -11.18 19.01
N LYS A 36 -7.43 -10.43 18.70
CA LYS A 36 -6.25 -10.25 19.57
C LYS A 36 -6.32 -9.02 20.48
N GLY A 37 -7.46 -8.34 20.55
CA GLY A 37 -7.67 -7.17 21.40
C GLY A 37 -6.97 -5.89 20.93
N ASP A 38 -6.52 -5.82 19.67
CA ASP A 38 -5.89 -4.61 19.15
C ASP A 38 -6.92 -3.51 18.89
N THR A 39 -6.84 -2.46 19.71
CA THR A 39 -7.68 -1.26 19.61
C THR A 39 -7.03 -0.16 18.77
N SER A 40 -5.88 -0.43 18.14
CA SER A 40 -5.13 0.60 17.42
C SER A 40 -5.94 1.24 16.29
N HIS A 41 -6.99 0.59 15.80
CA HIS A 41 -7.96 1.15 14.84
C HIS A 41 -8.63 2.46 15.32
N LEU A 42 -8.69 2.70 16.64
CA LEU A 42 -9.19 3.94 17.25
C LEU A 42 -8.17 5.08 17.19
N GLU A 43 -6.89 4.77 17.03
CA GLU A 43 -5.82 5.76 16.96
C GLU A 43 -5.60 6.24 15.52
N ASN A 44 -5.46 7.56 15.35
CA ASN A 44 -5.10 8.18 14.09
C ASN A 44 -3.57 8.18 13.90
N LYS A 45 -3.00 6.99 13.69
CA LYS A 45 -1.56 6.79 13.43
C LYS A 45 -1.30 5.96 12.18
N PHE A 46 -0.06 5.99 11.69
CA PHE A 46 0.41 5.08 10.65
C PHE A 46 0.65 3.69 11.25
N LYS A 47 0.20 2.64 10.54
CA LYS A 47 0.13 1.28 11.10
C LYS A 47 0.85 0.27 10.21
N TYR A 48 0.37 0.08 8.99
CA TYR A 48 0.87 -0.92 8.06
C TYR A 48 0.33 -0.66 6.65
N VAL A 49 0.84 -1.43 5.69
CA VAL A 49 0.29 -1.56 4.34
C VAL A 49 0.30 -3.04 3.94
N PHE A 50 -0.61 -3.43 3.05
CA PHE A 50 -0.64 -4.78 2.50
C PHE A 50 -0.92 -4.76 0.99
N SER A 51 -0.43 -5.78 0.27
CA SER A 51 -0.67 -5.96 -1.16
C SER A 51 -2.03 -6.62 -1.41
N ASN A 52 -2.48 -6.58 -2.66
CA ASN A 52 -3.52 -7.50 -3.09
C ASN A 52 -3.00 -8.96 -3.10
N PHE A 53 -3.91 -9.93 -3.30
CA PHE A 53 -3.55 -11.30 -3.61
C PHE A 53 -2.72 -11.38 -4.90
N ASN A 54 -1.90 -12.42 -5.00
CA ASN A 54 -1.09 -12.67 -6.18
C ASN A 54 -1.80 -13.61 -7.18
N ASN A 55 -1.35 -13.59 -8.45
CA ASN A 55 -1.77 -14.52 -9.51
C ASN A 55 -3.29 -14.56 -9.80
N PRO A 56 -3.94 -13.43 -10.16
CA PRO A 56 -5.33 -13.49 -10.60
C PRO A 56 -5.48 -14.28 -11.91
N LYS A 57 -6.53 -15.09 -12.02
CA LYS A 57 -6.94 -15.81 -13.24
C LYS A 57 -8.31 -15.33 -13.70
N ASN A 58 -8.39 -14.85 -14.94
CA ASN A 58 -9.65 -14.36 -15.56
C ASN A 58 -10.42 -13.34 -14.69
N GLY A 59 -9.70 -12.45 -13.98
CA GLY A 59 -10.29 -11.43 -13.12
C GLY A 59 -10.68 -11.90 -11.71
N TYR A 60 -10.28 -13.11 -11.31
CA TYR A 60 -10.56 -13.66 -9.98
C TYR A 60 -9.32 -14.26 -9.34
N TYR A 61 -9.37 -14.45 -8.02
CA TYR A 61 -8.42 -15.26 -7.26
C TYR A 61 -9.12 -16.53 -6.78
N GLU A 62 -8.43 -17.66 -6.84
CA GLU A 62 -8.95 -18.97 -6.45
C GLU A 62 -7.82 -19.89 -5.95
N GLY A 63 -8.14 -20.78 -5.03
CA GLY A 63 -7.20 -21.73 -4.44
C GLY A 63 -6.11 -21.06 -3.59
N LYS A 64 -4.91 -21.66 -3.61
CA LYS A 64 -3.72 -21.13 -2.91
C LYS A 64 -3.20 -19.84 -3.54
N THR A 65 -3.07 -18.81 -2.71
CA THR A 65 -2.44 -17.54 -3.07
C THR A 65 -1.66 -16.99 -1.89
N ASN A 66 -1.15 -15.76 -2.01
CA ASN A 66 -0.52 -15.04 -0.93
C ASN A 66 -0.73 -13.54 -1.09
N PHE A 67 -0.55 -12.83 0.02
CA PHE A 67 -0.39 -11.38 0.02
C PHE A 67 0.78 -10.99 0.92
N ILE A 68 1.29 -9.77 0.72
CA ILE A 68 2.40 -9.22 1.47
C ILE A 68 1.88 -8.18 2.45
N PHE A 69 2.34 -8.21 3.68
CA PHE A 69 2.07 -7.23 4.72
C PHE A 69 3.38 -6.57 5.16
N ARG A 70 3.38 -5.24 5.34
CA ARG A 70 4.56 -4.48 5.77
C ARG A 70 4.22 -3.49 6.86
N SER A 71 5.16 -3.29 7.77
CA SER A 71 5.07 -2.31 8.86
C SER A 71 6.45 -1.90 9.35
N PHE A 72 6.61 -0.65 9.80
CA PHE A 72 7.75 -0.23 10.62
C PHE A 72 7.55 -0.58 12.10
N ASP A 73 6.30 -0.69 12.55
CA ASP A 73 5.95 -1.13 13.90
C ASP A 73 5.90 -2.67 13.96
N LYS A 74 6.85 -3.26 14.70
CA LYS A 74 6.98 -4.71 14.87
C LYS A 74 5.78 -5.33 15.59
N LYS A 75 5.03 -4.55 16.39
CA LYS A 75 3.83 -5.03 17.08
C LYS A 75 2.84 -5.70 16.13
N TYR A 76 2.58 -5.10 14.97
CA TYR A 76 1.64 -5.67 13.98
C TYR A 76 2.15 -6.98 13.36
N ILE A 77 3.46 -7.13 13.25
CA ILE A 77 4.12 -8.33 12.74
C ILE A 77 3.99 -9.45 13.76
N ASP A 78 4.32 -9.17 15.03
CA ASP A 78 4.25 -10.14 16.11
C ASP A 78 2.82 -10.65 16.33
N LEU A 79 1.83 -9.74 16.22
CA LEU A 79 0.42 -10.11 16.19
C LEU A 79 0.13 -11.06 15.03
N LEU A 80 0.52 -10.73 13.79
CA LEU A 80 0.17 -11.53 12.61
C LEU A 80 0.95 -12.85 12.50
N VAL A 81 2.17 -12.95 13.01
CA VAL A 81 2.91 -14.24 13.06
C VAL A 81 2.11 -15.29 13.84
N SER A 82 1.33 -14.86 14.84
CA SER A 82 0.46 -15.72 15.64
C SER A 82 -0.86 -16.11 14.93
N SER A 83 -1.05 -15.72 13.66
CA SER A 83 -2.25 -16.03 12.86
C SER A 83 -2.15 -17.35 12.10
N ILE A 84 -1.09 -18.13 12.30
CA ILE A 84 -0.97 -19.48 11.73
C ILE A 84 -2.17 -20.32 12.19
N MET A 85 -2.85 -21.00 11.25
CA MET A 85 -4.13 -21.70 11.44
C MET A 85 -5.37 -20.83 11.67
N TRP A 86 -5.25 -19.50 11.67
CA TRP A 86 -6.44 -18.63 11.68
C TRP A 86 -7.17 -18.70 10.35
N GLU A 87 -8.50 -18.70 10.41
CA GLU A 87 -9.36 -18.61 9.24
C GLU A 87 -10.59 -17.74 9.51
N ASP A 88 -11.11 -17.14 8.43
CA ASP A 88 -12.43 -16.54 8.42
C ASP A 88 -13.31 -17.22 7.36
N LYS A 89 -14.45 -16.59 7.02
CA LYS A 89 -15.35 -17.13 5.99
C LYS A 89 -14.80 -17.10 4.56
N PHE A 90 -13.72 -16.37 4.30
CA PHE A 90 -13.15 -16.19 2.97
C PHE A 90 -11.81 -16.91 2.79
N LEU A 91 -10.97 -16.94 3.83
CA LEU A 91 -9.60 -17.42 3.69
C LEU A 91 -9.08 -18.10 4.97
N ARG A 92 -8.19 -19.07 4.77
CA ARG A 92 -7.43 -19.75 5.83
C ARG A 92 -5.94 -19.49 5.64
N VAL A 93 -5.23 -19.20 6.73
CA VAL A 93 -3.77 -19.02 6.71
C VAL A 93 -3.09 -20.39 6.65
N GLU A 94 -2.26 -20.58 5.64
CA GLU A 94 -1.50 -21.82 5.39
C GLU A 94 -0.04 -21.70 5.83
N GLY A 95 0.50 -20.48 5.80
CA GLY A 95 1.89 -20.25 6.15
C GLY A 95 2.26 -18.79 6.22
N ILE A 96 3.32 -18.49 6.94
CA ILE A 96 3.84 -17.13 7.12
C ILE A 96 5.36 -17.17 6.94
N LYS A 97 5.89 -16.30 6.10
CA LYS A 97 7.33 -16.08 5.97
C LYS A 97 7.66 -14.66 6.41
N PHE A 98 8.49 -14.56 7.44
CA PHE A 98 8.97 -13.30 7.97
C PHE A 98 10.28 -12.87 7.31
N ARG A 99 10.41 -11.57 7.06
CA ARG A 99 11.68 -10.93 6.68
C ARG A 99 11.80 -9.55 7.31
N GLU A 100 12.99 -9.24 7.81
CA GLU A 100 13.39 -7.87 8.11
C GLU A 100 14.07 -7.24 6.89
N VAL A 101 13.65 -6.02 6.52
CA VAL A 101 14.28 -5.24 5.46
C VAL A 101 15.01 -4.07 6.09
N LYS A 102 16.34 -4.09 6.00
CA LYS A 102 17.20 -2.97 6.40
C LYS A 102 17.13 -1.86 5.35
N PHE A 103 17.44 -0.63 5.79
CA PHE A 103 17.50 0.52 4.89
C PHE A 103 18.30 0.20 3.62
N ARG A 104 17.71 0.51 2.48
CA ARG A 104 18.33 0.45 1.16
C ARG A 104 17.72 1.50 0.26
N GLU A 105 18.46 1.91 -0.76
CA GLU A 105 17.99 2.89 -1.72
C GLU A 105 17.07 2.24 -2.76
N TYR A 106 15.99 2.94 -3.10
CA TYR A 106 15.11 2.60 -4.21
C TYR A 106 15.25 3.69 -5.27
N LYS A 107 15.29 3.29 -6.55
CA LYS A 107 15.37 4.24 -7.67
C LYS A 107 14.03 4.42 -8.36
N ASN A 108 13.32 3.32 -8.61
CA ASN A 108 12.07 3.32 -9.36
C ASN A 108 11.06 2.38 -8.70
N PHE A 109 9.78 2.71 -8.81
CA PHE A 109 8.71 1.85 -8.33
C PHE A 109 7.48 1.88 -9.22
N ILE A 110 6.69 0.82 -9.09
CA ILE A 110 5.31 0.75 -9.55
C ILE A 110 4.40 0.47 -8.35
N THR A 111 3.20 1.05 -8.37
CA THR A 111 2.17 0.76 -7.38
C THR A 111 1.40 -0.49 -7.77
N LEU A 112 1.41 -1.53 -6.93
CA LEU A 112 0.59 -2.73 -7.13
C LEU A 112 -0.87 -2.46 -6.78
N ASN A 113 -1.08 -1.75 -5.67
CA ASN A 113 -2.40 -1.25 -5.25
C ASN A 113 -2.53 0.24 -5.61
N PRO A 114 -3.72 0.73 -5.96
CA PRO A 114 -3.92 2.15 -6.28
C PRO A 114 -3.48 3.07 -5.14
N VAL A 115 -2.93 4.22 -5.48
CA VAL A 115 -2.59 5.29 -4.54
C VAL A 115 -3.79 6.21 -4.41
N PHE A 116 -4.14 6.53 -3.16
CA PHE A 116 -5.24 7.42 -2.83
C PHE A 116 -4.70 8.75 -2.31
N VAL A 117 -5.23 9.85 -2.83
CA VAL A 117 -4.96 11.21 -2.36
C VAL A 117 -6.30 11.88 -2.13
N THR A 118 -6.57 12.30 -0.89
CA THR A 118 -7.78 13.04 -0.53
C THR A 118 -7.54 14.55 -0.69
N LEU A 119 -8.47 15.22 -1.35
CA LEU A 119 -8.50 16.67 -1.54
C LEU A 119 -9.16 17.36 -0.34
N LYS A 120 -9.04 18.69 -0.27
CA LYS A 120 -9.64 19.49 0.82
C LYS A 120 -11.16 19.32 0.94
N ASN A 121 -11.84 19.05 -0.18
CA ASN A 121 -13.29 18.80 -0.23
C ASN A 121 -13.68 17.34 0.13
N ASN A 122 -12.78 16.56 0.71
CA ASN A 122 -12.95 15.13 1.03
C ASN A 122 -13.20 14.20 -0.18
N ARG A 123 -13.00 14.69 -1.40
CA ARG A 123 -13.04 13.86 -2.62
C ARG A 123 -11.65 13.34 -2.95
N PHE A 124 -11.58 12.28 -3.74
CA PHE A 124 -10.29 11.73 -4.17
C PHE A 124 -9.77 12.48 -5.38
N TRP A 125 -8.45 12.69 -5.42
CA TRP A 125 -7.78 13.22 -6.59
C TRP A 125 -8.00 12.29 -7.79
N THR A 126 -8.53 12.84 -8.87
CA THR A 126 -8.64 12.20 -10.18
C THR A 126 -8.38 13.27 -11.24
N TYR A 127 -8.13 12.86 -12.49
CA TYR A 127 -8.05 13.80 -13.61
C TYR A 127 -9.32 14.66 -13.75
N LYS A 128 -10.49 14.09 -13.50
CA LYS A 128 -11.77 14.81 -13.57
C LYS A 128 -11.98 15.78 -12.39
N GLU A 129 -11.52 15.39 -11.20
CA GLU A 129 -11.78 16.16 -9.98
C GLU A 129 -10.80 17.33 -9.79
N SER A 130 -9.54 17.15 -10.20
CA SER A 130 -8.51 18.17 -10.03
C SER A 130 -7.61 18.28 -11.26
N GLY A 131 -7.08 17.16 -11.77
CA GLY A 131 -6.15 17.18 -12.90
C GLY A 131 -4.76 17.77 -12.62
N ASP A 132 -4.57 18.46 -11.49
CA ASP A 132 -3.30 19.05 -11.09
C ASP A 132 -2.32 17.98 -10.58
N ILE A 133 -1.36 17.64 -11.43
CA ILE A 133 -0.33 16.64 -11.17
C ILE A 133 0.65 17.13 -10.10
N LEU A 134 0.96 18.43 -10.04
CA LEU A 134 1.89 18.97 -9.03
C LEU A 134 1.26 18.89 -7.64
N LEU A 135 -0.03 19.19 -7.51
CA LEU A 135 -0.77 18.97 -6.28
C LEU A 135 -0.77 17.48 -5.87
N PHE A 136 -0.92 16.56 -6.82
CA PHE A 136 -0.86 15.13 -6.54
C PHE A 136 0.51 14.75 -5.96
N ILE A 137 1.61 15.16 -6.61
CA ILE A 137 2.98 14.90 -6.15
C ILE A 137 3.25 15.53 -4.78
N ASP A 138 2.82 16.77 -4.57
CA ASP A 138 2.97 17.47 -3.28
C ASP A 138 2.25 16.73 -2.15
N ARG A 139 1.01 16.29 -2.37
CA ARG A 139 0.23 15.53 -1.38
C ARG A 139 0.88 14.20 -1.03
N LEU A 140 1.42 13.49 -2.02
CA LEU A 140 2.17 12.25 -1.79
C LEU A 140 3.43 12.49 -0.98
N THR A 141 4.18 13.54 -1.32
CA THR A 141 5.43 13.90 -0.65
C THR A 141 5.17 14.31 0.79
N ASN A 142 4.18 15.18 1.03
CA ASN A 142 3.76 15.60 2.36
C ASN A 142 3.25 14.44 3.23
N ASN A 143 2.55 13.47 2.63
CA ASN A 143 2.15 12.25 3.33
C ASN A 143 3.37 11.41 3.77
N LEU A 144 4.37 11.25 2.91
CA LEU A 144 5.60 10.53 3.24
C LEU A 144 6.44 11.25 4.29
N ILE A 145 6.56 12.58 4.21
CA ILE A 145 7.24 13.40 5.22
C ILE A 145 6.60 13.16 6.60
N LYS A 146 5.26 13.19 6.69
CA LYS A 146 4.55 12.90 7.95
C LYS A 146 4.85 11.49 8.48
N LYS A 147 4.86 10.49 7.60
CA LYS A 147 5.22 9.11 7.98
C LYS A 147 6.67 9.00 8.45
N TYR A 148 7.59 9.66 7.75
CA TYR A 148 9.01 9.67 8.08
C TYR A 148 9.27 10.33 9.43
N ASN A 149 8.73 11.52 9.67
CA ASN A 149 8.82 12.23 10.95
C ASN A 149 8.20 11.40 12.08
N PHE A 150 7.06 10.74 11.83
CA PHE A 150 6.44 9.83 12.82
C PHE A 150 7.36 8.67 13.23
N ILE A 151 8.12 8.10 12.29
CA ILE A 151 9.01 6.95 12.57
C ILE A 151 10.33 7.40 13.23
N THR A 152 10.85 8.56 12.85
CA THR A 152 12.22 9.00 13.19
C THR A 152 12.27 10.03 14.32
N GLY A 153 11.18 10.75 14.57
CA GLY A 153 11.17 11.94 15.43
C GLY A 153 11.79 13.17 14.76
N GLU A 154 12.19 13.10 13.49
CA GLU A 154 12.70 14.26 12.75
C GLU A 154 11.58 15.26 12.41
N ASN A 155 11.98 16.46 11.99
CA ASN A 155 11.06 17.55 11.62
C ASN A 155 11.31 18.04 10.19
N VAL A 156 11.26 17.11 9.23
CA VAL A 156 11.31 17.48 7.81
C VAL A 156 10.02 18.20 7.45
N THR A 157 10.13 19.36 6.79
CA THR A 157 8.96 20.17 6.40
C THR A 157 8.73 20.21 4.90
N LYS A 158 9.77 19.94 4.11
CA LYS A 158 9.72 19.93 2.64
C LYS A 158 10.72 18.92 2.08
N ALA A 159 10.37 18.31 0.96
CA ALA A 159 11.24 17.45 0.19
C ALA A 159 10.82 17.48 -1.29
N ASP A 160 11.76 17.16 -2.18
CA ASP A 160 11.48 16.84 -3.56
C ASP A 160 11.65 15.33 -3.74
N PHE A 161 10.53 14.61 -3.90
CA PHE A 161 10.50 13.14 -3.83
C PHE A 161 10.43 12.48 -5.21
N ILE A 162 9.51 12.93 -6.07
CA ILE A 162 9.20 12.28 -7.35
C ILE A 162 10.01 12.93 -8.47
N GLY A 163 10.84 12.13 -9.15
CA GLY A 163 11.60 12.55 -10.34
C GLY A 163 10.73 12.57 -11.59
N TYR A 164 10.13 11.41 -11.87
CA TYR A 164 9.25 11.15 -13.00
C TYR A 164 7.98 10.47 -12.50
N LEU A 165 6.85 10.73 -13.17
CA LEU A 165 5.56 10.12 -12.85
C LEU A 165 4.81 9.76 -14.14
N LYS A 166 4.39 8.49 -14.27
CA LYS A 166 3.47 8.01 -15.32
C LYS A 166 2.26 7.34 -14.68
N PHE A 167 1.07 7.77 -15.06
CA PHE A 167 -0.17 7.09 -14.68
C PHE A 167 -0.35 5.83 -15.54
N LYS A 168 -0.74 4.71 -14.91
CA LYS A 168 -0.94 3.40 -15.57
C LYS A 168 -2.39 3.09 -15.89
N ASN A 169 -3.30 4.03 -15.63
CA ASN A 169 -4.73 3.83 -15.80
C ASN A 169 -5.37 5.04 -16.47
N LYS A 170 -6.17 4.79 -17.51
CA LYS A 170 -6.96 5.83 -18.20
C LYS A 170 -8.13 6.33 -17.33
N LYS A 171 -8.71 5.44 -16.51
CA LYS A 171 -9.79 5.75 -15.55
C LYS A 171 -9.33 5.40 -14.13
N PRO A 172 -9.71 6.17 -13.09
CA PRO A 172 -9.36 5.84 -11.71
C PRO A 172 -9.79 4.43 -11.32
N PHE A 173 -8.93 3.72 -10.59
CA PHE A 173 -9.29 2.44 -9.99
C PHE A 173 -10.29 2.67 -8.86
N LYS A 174 -11.40 1.95 -8.92
CA LYS A 174 -12.42 1.94 -7.88
C LYS A 174 -12.19 0.76 -6.94
N VAL A 175 -12.02 1.04 -5.65
CA VAL A 175 -11.96 0.03 -4.59
C VAL A 175 -13.14 0.28 -3.66
N ARG A 176 -13.97 -0.74 -3.43
CA ARG A 176 -15.11 -0.64 -2.51
C ARG A 176 -14.72 -1.15 -1.13
N TYR A 177 -15.17 -0.48 -0.07
CA TYR A 177 -15.02 -0.96 1.30
C TYR A 177 -16.16 -0.43 2.18
N LYS A 178 -16.93 -1.34 2.82
CA LYS A 178 -18.10 -0.99 3.65
C LYS A 178 -19.00 0.04 2.95
N ASP A 179 -19.43 -0.31 1.74
CA ASP A 179 -20.32 0.45 0.85
C ASP A 179 -19.79 1.77 0.28
N LYS A 180 -18.62 2.24 0.72
CA LYS A 180 -17.96 3.43 0.18
C LYS A 180 -17.04 3.08 -0.98
N ASP A 181 -17.08 3.92 -2.02
CA ASP A 181 -16.18 3.83 -3.17
C ASP A 181 -14.96 4.74 -2.97
N PHE A 182 -13.77 4.16 -3.08
CA PHE A 182 -12.49 4.85 -3.05
C PHE A 182 -11.91 4.90 -4.46
N PHE A 183 -11.47 6.08 -4.90
CA PHE A 183 -10.89 6.26 -6.23
C PHE A 183 -9.40 6.56 -6.10
N GLY A 184 -8.58 5.74 -6.76
CA GLY A 184 -7.13 5.88 -6.72
C GLY A 184 -6.51 5.65 -8.09
N ASN A 185 -5.22 5.94 -8.19
CA ASN A 185 -4.47 5.79 -9.44
C ASN A 185 -3.31 4.83 -9.26
N LYS A 186 -3.02 4.03 -10.29
CA LYS A 186 -1.78 3.29 -10.38
C LYS A 186 -0.75 4.13 -11.10
N ILE A 187 0.46 4.18 -10.56
CA ILE A 187 1.55 4.98 -11.11
C ILE A 187 2.84 4.16 -11.22
N ILE A 188 3.68 4.57 -12.15
CA ILE A 188 5.12 4.30 -12.18
C ILE A 188 5.82 5.61 -11.87
N ALA A 189 6.85 5.57 -11.04
CA ALA A 189 7.63 6.76 -10.73
C ALA A 189 9.11 6.45 -10.50
N SER A 190 9.95 7.45 -10.81
CA SER A 190 11.33 7.49 -10.35
C SER A 190 11.44 8.37 -9.11
N ILE A 191 12.43 8.07 -8.29
CA ILE A 191 12.74 8.79 -7.06
C ILE A 191 13.88 9.78 -7.36
N LYS A 192 13.76 11.02 -6.87
CA LYS A 192 14.81 12.01 -6.99
C LYS A 192 16.10 11.52 -6.32
N ASP A 193 17.24 11.81 -6.94
CA ASP A 193 18.56 11.45 -6.38
C ASP A 193 19.01 12.48 -5.34
N ASN A 194 18.34 12.49 -4.19
CA ASN A 194 18.73 13.27 -3.02
C ASN A 194 18.49 12.45 -1.75
N GLU A 195 19.18 12.82 -0.67
CA GLU A 195 19.22 12.03 0.57
C GLU A 195 17.82 11.86 1.18
N ILE A 196 17.02 12.94 1.25
CA ILE A 196 15.69 12.88 1.84
C ILE A 196 14.74 12.03 0.99
N ALA A 197 14.78 12.14 -0.34
CA ALA A 197 13.96 11.33 -1.24
C ALA A 197 14.27 9.82 -1.09
N LYS A 198 15.54 9.45 -0.93
CA LYS A 198 15.94 8.07 -0.63
C LYS A 198 15.34 7.57 0.68
N LYS A 199 15.38 8.38 1.74
CA LYS A 199 14.74 8.05 3.03
C LYS A 199 13.22 7.93 2.91
N LEU A 200 12.56 8.88 2.26
CA LEU A 200 11.12 8.86 2.00
C LEU A 200 10.71 7.65 1.14
N SER A 201 11.53 7.25 0.18
CA SER A 201 11.27 6.05 -0.62
C SER A 201 11.22 4.79 0.24
N PHE A 202 12.16 4.65 1.18
CA PHE A 202 12.17 3.52 2.09
C PHE A 202 10.91 3.48 2.97
N VAL A 203 10.43 4.66 3.42
CA VAL A 203 9.15 4.80 4.12
C VAL A 203 7.97 4.40 3.24
N ALA A 204 7.95 4.83 1.98
CA ALA A 204 6.91 4.48 1.02
C ALA A 204 6.83 2.96 0.79
N PHE A 205 7.96 2.25 0.78
CA PHE A 205 7.98 0.79 0.65
C PHE A 205 7.45 0.06 1.88
N GLY A 206 7.68 0.57 3.10
CA GLY A 206 7.26 -0.07 4.36
C GLY A 206 5.84 0.31 4.83
N TYR A 207 5.36 1.53 4.53
CA TYR A 207 4.01 2.02 4.93
C TYR A 207 3.09 2.37 3.75
N GLY A 208 3.54 2.17 2.52
CA GLY A 208 2.77 2.51 1.33
C GLY A 208 2.80 4.01 1.01
N LEU A 209 2.51 4.32 -0.24
CA LEU A 209 2.42 5.68 -0.77
C LEU A 209 1.00 6.25 -0.59
N GLY A 210 0.89 7.54 -0.30
CA GLY A 210 -0.41 8.20 -0.12
C GLY A 210 -1.21 7.65 1.06
N GLU A 211 -2.52 7.55 0.89
CA GLU A 211 -3.46 7.29 1.99
C GLU A 211 -4.14 5.93 1.91
N LYS A 212 -4.93 5.60 2.94
CA LYS A 212 -5.73 4.37 3.07
C LYS A 212 -4.89 3.09 3.05
N ASN A 213 -3.63 3.18 3.48
CA ASN A 213 -2.66 2.07 3.50
C ASN A 213 -3.15 0.91 4.37
N ALA A 214 -3.51 1.17 5.62
CA ALA A 214 -4.02 0.15 6.54
C ALA A 214 -5.49 -0.23 6.28
N LEU A 215 -6.27 0.67 5.65
CA LEU A 215 -7.70 0.48 5.43
C LEU A 215 -7.98 -0.49 4.28
N ILE A 216 -7.29 -0.32 3.15
CA ILE A 216 -7.52 -1.06 1.89
C ILE A 216 -6.22 -1.33 1.13
N GLY A 217 -5.08 -1.35 1.82
CA GLY A 217 -3.78 -1.64 1.18
C GLY A 217 -3.30 -0.56 0.23
N GLY A 218 -3.82 0.67 0.34
CA GLY A 218 -3.52 1.76 -0.59
C GLY A 218 -2.02 1.99 -0.79
N GLY A 219 -1.62 2.21 -2.04
CA GLY A 219 -0.26 2.57 -2.43
C GLY A 219 0.82 1.55 -2.08
N PHE A 220 0.51 0.26 -2.01
CA PHE A 220 1.52 -0.78 -1.88
C PHE A 220 2.47 -0.79 -3.09
N LEU A 221 3.79 -0.74 -2.84
CA LEU A 221 4.82 -0.56 -3.86
C LEU A 221 5.61 -1.85 -4.19
N LYS A 222 6.02 -1.94 -5.45
CA LYS A 222 7.02 -2.89 -5.96
C LYS A 222 8.14 -2.11 -6.66
N GLU A 223 9.38 -2.51 -6.37
CA GLU A 223 10.58 -1.98 -7.03
C GLU A 223 10.65 -2.47 -8.47
N ILE A 224 11.09 -1.60 -9.37
CA ILE A 224 11.38 -1.94 -10.77
C ILE A 224 12.79 -1.48 -11.13
N LYS A 225 13.48 -2.24 -11.99
CA LYS A 225 14.88 -1.97 -12.34
C LYS A 225 15.02 -0.74 -13.26
N SER A 226 14.11 -0.61 -14.21
CA SER A 226 14.04 0.50 -15.15
C SER A 226 12.59 0.96 -15.29
N VAL A 227 12.42 2.23 -15.64
CA VAL A 227 11.16 2.75 -16.17
C VAL A 227 11.27 2.64 -17.67
N ASP A 228 10.43 1.82 -18.29
CA ASP A 228 10.30 1.84 -19.75
C ASP A 228 9.53 3.11 -20.11
N PHE A 229 10.26 4.08 -20.64
CA PHE A 229 9.71 5.39 -21.01
C PHE A 229 8.99 5.38 -22.35
N GLY A 230 8.91 4.21 -23.01
CA GLY A 230 8.44 4.03 -24.38
C GLY A 230 7.42 5.07 -24.82
N ASP A 231 7.79 5.78 -25.88
CA ASP A 231 6.90 6.54 -26.74
C ASP A 231 5.77 5.59 -27.14
N GLU A 232 4.57 5.80 -26.58
CA GLU A 232 3.38 5.33 -27.25
C GLU A 232 3.18 6.32 -28.41
N ASP A 233 3.89 6.03 -29.52
CA ASP A 233 3.53 6.53 -30.85
C ASP A 233 2.07 6.11 -31.12
N ASP A 234 1.26 7.13 -31.45
CA ASP A 234 -0.08 7.14 -32.08
C ASP A 234 -1.25 6.32 -31.48
#